data_AF-A0A8T5VE93-F1
#
_entry.id   AF-A0A8T5VE93-F1
#
_cell.length_a   1.000
_cell.length_b   1.000
_cell.length_c   1.000
_cell.angle_alpha   90.00
_cell.angle_beta   90.00
_cell.angle_gamma   90.00
#
_symmetry.space_group_name_H-M   'P 1'
#
loop_
_entity.id
_entity.type
_entity.pdbx_description
1 polymer ?
#
loop_
_entity_poly.entity_id
_entity_poly.type
_entity_poly.pdbx_seq_one_letter_code
_entity_poly.pdbx_strand_id
1 'polypeptide(L)'
;MADPEYELFAIRYATRDAQRSEHFIGGDPHDGPMPMDYFMWLARGGGRTFVIDTGFNAEIARQRRRTFLRCPVETLAAFDIDVADVKDVILTHLHYDHAGNFDRFPNARFHLQERELAYATGRYMQYPRLSHSFEVEDVCGIVRLNYARRVLFYDGDAEIAPGLTVHAAGGHSAGLQFVRVNTRRGPVVLASDVSHFYENMTSERPFTTAFHVGDMLVGFDKLRAAAPDADHIVPGHDPLVILATRLPPGQKLHIAGLAKQFSVSLAAVREALSRLVADGLVQASDQRGFRVSPVSLADLADVTQTRIDIEGLALRRSIERGDEAWLASVKSAWADLKAVPHRYPDDPTVHYEEWVIRHRIFHRALVNACGSPWLLGFRDVLHEQSERYRRLSIRREVGGKPRNVEAEHKAIVAAVIRRDADAAVRALSKHFGTTKEFVELAASRIAEVSRTT
;
A
#
# COMPACT_ATOMS: atom_id res chain seq x y z
N MET A 1 0.29 -20.41 -26.72
CA MET A 1 -0.11 -18.98 -26.79
C MET A 1 0.27 -18.38 -25.45
N ALA A 2 0.79 -17.15 -25.41
CA ALA A 2 1.04 -16.48 -24.13
C ALA A 2 -0.29 -16.24 -23.42
N ASP A 3 -0.29 -16.30 -22.09
CA ASP A 3 -1.48 -15.97 -21.29
C ASP A 3 -1.96 -14.55 -21.61
N PRO A 4 -3.28 -14.29 -21.59
CA PRO A 4 -3.81 -12.96 -21.82
C PRO A 4 -3.37 -12.01 -20.70
N GLU A 5 -3.07 -10.77 -21.09
CA GLU A 5 -2.89 -9.68 -20.13
C GLU A 5 -4.24 -9.11 -19.71
N TYR A 6 -4.43 -8.90 -18.40
CA TYR A 6 -5.62 -8.25 -17.86
C TYR A 6 -5.29 -6.81 -17.42
N GLU A 7 -6.24 -5.92 -17.67
CA GLU A 7 -6.36 -4.64 -16.98
C GLU A 7 -7.07 -4.85 -15.64
N LEU A 8 -6.53 -4.28 -14.56
CA LEU A 8 -7.04 -4.42 -13.21
C LEU A 8 -7.48 -3.06 -12.65
N PHE A 9 -8.71 -2.97 -12.15
CA PHE A 9 -9.27 -1.74 -11.63
C PHE A 9 -9.75 -1.93 -10.19
N ALA A 10 -9.27 -1.07 -9.29
CA ALA A 10 -9.82 -0.91 -7.94
C ALA A 10 -11.02 0.05 -7.99
N ILE A 11 -12.18 -0.38 -7.48
CA ILE A 11 -13.40 0.41 -7.36
C ILE A 11 -13.67 0.64 -5.89
N ARG A 12 -13.22 1.78 -5.38
CA ARG A 12 -13.52 2.19 -4.01
C ARG A 12 -15.00 2.58 -3.90
N TYR A 13 -15.76 1.90 -3.04
CA TYR A 13 -17.20 2.10 -2.91
C TYR A 13 -17.67 2.52 -1.51
N ALA A 14 -16.82 2.39 -0.50
CA ALA A 14 -17.08 2.90 0.84
C ALA A 14 -15.79 3.21 1.59
N THR A 15 -15.90 3.87 2.75
CA THR A 15 -14.81 4.10 3.69
C THR A 15 -15.33 4.12 5.13
N ARG A 16 -14.45 3.95 6.11
CA ARG A 16 -14.72 4.24 7.52
C ARG A 16 -13.53 4.92 8.17
N ASP A 17 -13.82 5.83 9.09
CA ASP A 17 -12.84 6.26 10.07
C ASP A 17 -12.59 5.13 11.08
N ALA A 18 -11.34 4.95 11.46
CA ALA A 18 -10.91 3.97 12.45
C ALA A 18 -9.57 4.41 13.05
N GLN A 19 -9.23 3.88 14.22
CA GLN A 19 -7.91 3.99 14.83
C GLN A 19 -7.03 2.83 14.41
N ARG A 20 -5.72 3.06 14.34
CA ARG A 20 -4.76 2.00 14.02
C ARG A 20 -4.86 0.81 15.00
N SER A 21 -5.13 1.06 16.28
CA SER A 21 -5.30 0.00 17.28
C SER A 21 -6.48 -0.94 17.01
N GLU A 22 -7.44 -0.56 16.16
CA GLU A 22 -8.57 -1.41 15.76
C GLU A 22 -8.18 -2.41 14.66
N HIS A 23 -7.07 -2.20 13.96
CA HIS A 23 -6.68 -2.98 12.78
C HIS A 23 -5.58 -4.01 13.04
N PHE A 24 -4.95 -4.01 14.22
CA PHE A 24 -3.86 -4.92 14.52
C PHE A 24 -4.03 -5.59 15.88
N ILE A 25 -3.80 -6.91 15.93
CA ILE A 25 -3.70 -7.63 17.20
C ILE A 25 -2.53 -7.04 18.02
N GLY A 26 -2.77 -6.80 19.31
CA GLY A 26 -1.80 -6.20 20.22
C GLY A 26 -1.65 -4.67 20.10
N GLY A 27 -2.61 -3.95 19.52
CA GLY A 27 -2.62 -2.48 19.30
C GLY A 27 -2.12 -1.61 20.45
N ASP A 28 -1.61 -0.41 20.11
CA ASP A 28 -1.07 0.57 21.07
C ASP A 28 -2.16 1.60 21.45
N PRO A 29 -2.43 1.86 22.75
CA PRO A 29 -3.38 2.89 23.18
C PRO A 29 -3.07 4.32 22.67
N HIS A 30 -1.84 4.58 22.23
CA HIS A 30 -1.40 5.86 21.67
C HIS A 30 -1.46 5.91 20.13
N ASP A 31 -2.00 4.86 19.51
CA ASP A 31 -2.18 4.79 18.06
C ASP A 31 -3.09 5.92 17.53
N GLY A 32 -2.70 6.48 16.39
CA GLY A 32 -3.44 7.53 15.70
C GLY A 32 -4.47 7.01 14.68
N PRO A 33 -5.17 7.92 13.99
CA PRO A 33 -6.17 7.57 12.99
C PRO A 33 -5.57 6.78 11.82
N MET A 34 -6.28 5.73 11.41
CA MET A 34 -5.96 4.90 10.25
C MET A 34 -7.27 4.52 9.55
N PRO A 35 -7.76 5.35 8.61
CA PRO A 35 -9.01 5.07 7.91
C PRO A 35 -8.88 3.82 7.05
N MET A 36 -10.03 3.21 6.75
CA MET A 36 -10.12 1.95 6.03
C MET A 36 -11.07 2.11 4.85
N ASP A 37 -10.60 1.73 3.66
CA ASP A 37 -11.36 1.83 2.42
C ASP A 37 -11.92 0.45 2.02
N TYR A 38 -13.03 0.44 1.29
CA TYR A 38 -13.66 -0.80 0.79
C TYR A 38 -13.65 -0.81 -0.73
N PHE A 39 -13.22 -1.92 -1.30
CA PHE A 39 -13.02 -2.06 -2.75
C PHE A 39 -13.80 -3.25 -3.32
N MET A 40 -14.29 -3.05 -4.53
CA MET A 40 -14.59 -4.13 -5.48
C MET A 40 -13.52 -4.07 -6.58
N TRP A 41 -13.14 -5.19 -7.16
CA TRP A 41 -12.16 -5.20 -8.25
C TRP A 41 -12.75 -5.70 -9.55
N LEU A 42 -12.18 -5.21 -10.64
CA LEU A 42 -12.54 -5.58 -11.99
C LEU A 42 -11.28 -5.99 -12.74
N ALA A 43 -11.26 -7.20 -13.29
CA ALA A 43 -10.22 -7.67 -14.20
C ALA A 43 -10.80 -7.87 -15.61
N ARG A 44 -10.20 -7.23 -16.61
CA ARG A 44 -10.64 -7.27 -18.02
C ARG A 44 -9.50 -7.66 -18.93
N GLY A 45 -9.64 -8.75 -19.67
CA GLY A 45 -8.59 -9.30 -20.52
C GLY A 45 -9.03 -10.57 -21.24
N GLY A 46 -8.39 -10.88 -22.36
CA GLY A 46 -8.70 -12.11 -23.13
C GLY A 46 -10.16 -12.22 -23.60
N GLY A 47 -10.85 -11.08 -23.80
CA GLY A 47 -12.28 -11.04 -24.15
C GLY A 47 -13.24 -11.40 -23.01
N ARG A 48 -12.75 -11.47 -21.77
CA ARG A 48 -13.53 -11.80 -20.57
C ARG A 48 -13.45 -10.67 -19.54
N THR A 49 -14.47 -10.65 -18.69
CA THR A 49 -14.63 -9.72 -17.57
C THR A 49 -14.87 -10.52 -16.31
N PHE A 50 -14.02 -10.29 -15.30
CA PHE A 50 -14.15 -10.87 -13.96
C PHE A 50 -14.41 -9.75 -12.96
N VAL A 51 -15.41 -9.96 -12.13
CA VAL A 51 -15.65 -9.13 -10.94
C VAL A 51 -15.09 -9.88 -9.74
N ILE A 52 -14.35 -9.20 -8.88
CA ILE A 52 -13.75 -9.78 -7.67
C ILE A 52 -14.33 -9.04 -6.49
N ASP A 53 -15.05 -9.80 -5.67
CA ASP A 53 -15.97 -9.37 -4.65
C ASP A 53 -17.12 -8.51 -5.20
N THR A 54 -18.18 -8.33 -4.41
CA THR A 54 -19.39 -7.62 -4.85
C THR A 54 -19.78 -6.47 -3.91
N GLY A 55 -19.01 -6.26 -2.85
CA GLY A 55 -19.18 -5.16 -1.90
C GLY A 55 -20.42 -5.31 -1.03
N PHE A 56 -20.81 -4.22 -0.35
CA PHE A 56 -22.12 -4.12 0.32
C PHE A 56 -23.04 -3.07 -0.30
N ASN A 57 -24.33 -3.11 0.06
CA ASN A 57 -25.33 -2.13 -0.38
C ASN A 57 -25.46 -0.95 0.60
N ALA A 58 -26.21 0.08 0.20
CA ALA A 58 -26.40 1.30 1.01
C ALA A 58 -27.07 1.03 2.37
N GLU A 59 -27.92 0.01 2.45
CA GLU A 59 -28.59 -0.36 3.70
C GLU A 59 -27.60 -0.93 4.71
N ILE A 60 -26.79 -1.92 4.31
CA ILE A 60 -25.74 -2.50 5.14
C ILE A 60 -24.72 -1.44 5.54
N ALA A 61 -24.38 -0.52 4.64
CA ALA A 61 -23.51 0.62 4.94
C ALA A 61 -24.06 1.48 6.10
N ARG A 62 -25.36 1.81 6.06
CA ARG A 62 -26.04 2.57 7.11
C ARG A 62 -26.06 1.80 8.43
N GLN A 63 -26.41 0.51 8.40
CA GLN A 63 -26.47 -0.34 9.59
C GLN A 63 -25.10 -0.44 10.28
N ARG A 64 -24.02 -0.60 9.49
CA ARG A 64 -22.63 -0.72 9.96
C ARG A 64 -21.89 0.61 10.10
N ARG A 65 -22.59 1.74 9.94
CA ARG A 65 -22.03 3.10 10.04
C ARG A 65 -20.80 3.30 9.16
N ARG A 66 -20.89 2.86 7.91
CA ARG A 66 -19.88 3.09 6.87
C ARG A 66 -20.27 4.31 6.05
N THR A 67 -19.27 5.04 5.58
CA THR A 67 -19.48 6.11 4.60
C THR A 67 -19.63 5.46 3.23
N PHE A 68 -20.87 5.32 2.77
CA PHE A 68 -21.17 4.78 1.45
C PHE A 68 -20.91 5.81 0.36
N LEU A 69 -19.98 5.51 -0.54
CA LEU A 69 -19.51 6.44 -1.56
C LEU A 69 -20.29 6.30 -2.87
N ARG A 70 -20.64 5.07 -3.23
CA ARG A 70 -21.39 4.70 -4.44
C ARG A 70 -21.77 3.22 -4.36
N CYS A 71 -22.73 2.79 -5.18
CA CYS A 71 -22.93 1.36 -5.38
C CYS A 71 -21.75 0.77 -6.20
N PRO A 72 -21.07 -0.27 -5.69
CA PRO A 72 -19.97 -0.90 -6.41
C PRO A 72 -20.43 -1.49 -7.74
N VAL A 73 -21.56 -2.22 -7.74
CA VAL A 73 -22.08 -2.90 -8.93
C VAL A 73 -22.52 -1.92 -10.03
N GLU A 74 -23.19 -0.82 -9.69
CA GLU A 74 -23.59 0.20 -10.68
C GLU A 74 -22.39 0.93 -11.29
N THR A 75 -21.25 0.93 -10.60
CA THR A 75 -20.03 1.55 -11.12
C THR A 75 -19.48 0.80 -12.34
N LEU A 76 -19.87 -0.46 -12.56
CA LEU A 76 -19.49 -1.23 -13.76
C LEU A 76 -19.97 -0.58 -15.07
N ALA A 77 -21.10 0.14 -15.05
CA ALA A 77 -21.59 0.87 -16.21
C ALA A 77 -20.59 1.96 -16.68
N ALA A 78 -19.78 2.53 -15.78
CA ALA A 78 -18.73 3.49 -16.13
C ALA A 78 -17.53 2.86 -16.84
N PHE A 79 -17.46 1.53 -16.89
CA PHE A 79 -16.49 0.74 -17.64
C PHE A 79 -17.09 0.11 -18.91
N ASP A 80 -18.30 0.56 -19.29
CA ASP A 80 -19.09 0.01 -20.41
C ASP A 80 -19.43 -1.48 -20.22
N ILE A 81 -19.69 -1.88 -18.96
CA ILE A 81 -20.04 -3.26 -18.60
C ILE A 81 -21.47 -3.30 -18.09
N ASP A 82 -22.32 -4.06 -18.79
CA ASP A 82 -23.61 -4.48 -18.25
C ASP A 82 -23.38 -5.63 -17.25
N VAL A 83 -24.01 -5.52 -16.09
CA VAL A 83 -23.97 -6.55 -15.03
C VAL A 83 -24.53 -7.89 -15.51
N ALA A 84 -25.44 -7.90 -16.49
CA ALA A 84 -25.97 -9.10 -17.10
C ALA A 84 -24.96 -9.83 -17.99
N ASP A 85 -23.94 -9.13 -18.47
CA ASP A 85 -22.88 -9.69 -19.32
C ASP A 85 -21.74 -10.32 -18.52
N VAL A 86 -21.60 -9.96 -17.23
CA VAL A 86 -20.63 -10.59 -16.33
C VAL A 86 -20.97 -12.07 -16.12
N LYS A 87 -20.05 -12.95 -16.51
CA LYS A 87 -20.22 -14.42 -16.39
C LYS A 87 -19.49 -15.03 -15.21
N ASP A 88 -18.50 -14.34 -14.66
CA ASP A 88 -17.64 -14.86 -13.60
C ASP A 88 -17.44 -13.79 -12.52
N VAL A 89 -17.85 -14.13 -11.30
CA VAL A 89 -17.64 -13.35 -10.07
C VAL A 89 -16.80 -14.18 -9.11
N ILE A 90 -15.71 -13.65 -8.60
CA ILE A 90 -14.87 -14.31 -7.58
C ILE A 90 -15.25 -13.74 -6.24
N LEU A 91 -15.69 -14.57 -5.30
CA LEU A 91 -15.88 -14.16 -3.91
C LEU A 91 -14.67 -14.60 -3.12
N THR A 92 -13.88 -13.65 -2.64
CA THR A 92 -12.67 -13.93 -1.87
C THR A 92 -13.01 -14.55 -0.53
N HIS A 93 -14.10 -14.12 0.09
CA HIS A 93 -14.74 -14.76 1.24
C HIS A 93 -16.16 -14.22 1.45
N LEU A 94 -16.87 -14.67 2.49
CA LEU A 94 -18.30 -14.37 2.68
C LEU A 94 -18.61 -13.29 3.74
N HIS A 95 -17.65 -12.43 4.06
CA HIS A 95 -17.96 -11.25 4.86
C HIS A 95 -18.85 -10.25 4.10
N TYR A 96 -19.58 -9.43 4.87
CA TYR A 96 -20.61 -8.50 4.38
C TYR A 96 -20.12 -7.56 3.27
N ASP A 97 -18.84 -7.20 3.31
CA ASP A 97 -18.18 -6.30 2.38
C ASP A 97 -17.57 -6.96 1.16
N HIS A 98 -17.70 -8.28 1.05
CA HIS A 98 -17.21 -9.06 -0.09
C HIS A 98 -18.32 -9.79 -0.83
N ALA A 99 -19.35 -10.25 -0.11
CA ALA A 99 -20.42 -11.08 -0.67
C ALA A 99 -21.77 -10.38 -0.86
N GLY A 100 -21.95 -9.14 -0.40
CA GLY A 100 -23.20 -8.40 -0.62
C GLY A 100 -23.41 -8.02 -2.09
N ASN A 101 -24.63 -7.65 -2.48
CA ASN A 101 -25.01 -7.38 -3.88
C ASN A 101 -24.81 -8.55 -4.88
N PHE A 102 -24.54 -9.77 -4.43
CA PHE A 102 -24.34 -10.94 -5.31
C PHE A 102 -25.55 -11.18 -6.23
N ASP A 103 -26.74 -10.86 -5.75
CA ASP A 103 -28.03 -11.00 -6.43
C ASP A 103 -28.15 -10.12 -7.69
N ARG A 104 -27.34 -9.06 -7.79
CA ARG A 104 -27.33 -8.13 -8.93
C ARG A 104 -26.64 -8.67 -10.18
N PHE A 105 -26.00 -9.83 -10.10
CA PHE A 105 -25.36 -10.48 -11.24
C PHE A 105 -26.20 -11.66 -11.70
N PRO A 106 -27.20 -11.49 -12.59
CA PRO A 106 -28.19 -12.54 -12.88
C PRO A 106 -27.62 -13.75 -13.63
N ASN A 107 -26.54 -13.56 -14.40
CA ASN A 107 -25.97 -14.58 -15.27
C ASN A 107 -24.59 -15.09 -14.83
N ALA A 108 -24.05 -14.58 -13.73
CA ALA A 108 -22.72 -14.94 -13.27
C ALA A 108 -22.67 -16.32 -12.60
N ARG A 109 -21.51 -16.97 -12.67
CA ARG A 109 -21.10 -18.03 -11.76
C ARG A 109 -20.17 -17.43 -10.72
N PHE A 110 -20.18 -18.01 -9.52
CA PHE A 110 -19.46 -17.52 -8.36
C PHE A 110 -18.35 -18.50 -7.99
N HIS A 111 -17.11 -18.02 -7.99
CA HIS A 111 -15.93 -18.79 -7.63
C HIS A 111 -15.67 -18.65 -6.13
N LEU A 112 -15.67 -19.75 -5.38
CA LEU A 112 -15.59 -19.76 -3.92
C LEU A 112 -14.84 -21.00 -3.41
N GLN A 113 -14.09 -20.89 -2.33
CA GLN A 113 -13.54 -22.08 -1.65
C GLN A 113 -14.66 -22.84 -0.93
N GLU A 114 -14.71 -24.16 -1.05
CA GLU A 114 -15.73 -24.98 -0.37
C GLU A 114 -15.70 -24.78 1.15
N ARG A 115 -14.48 -24.66 1.69
CA ARG A 115 -14.22 -24.41 3.11
C ARG A 115 -14.86 -23.12 3.61
N GLU A 116 -15.03 -22.11 2.77
CA GLU A 116 -15.62 -20.83 3.17
C GLU A 116 -17.13 -20.98 3.38
N LEU A 117 -17.85 -21.64 2.47
CA LEU A 117 -19.28 -21.85 2.66
C LEU A 117 -19.55 -22.80 3.83
N ALA A 118 -18.70 -23.83 4.02
CA ALA A 118 -18.78 -24.71 5.19
C ALA A 118 -18.55 -23.95 6.50
N TYR A 119 -17.67 -22.95 6.49
CA TYR A 119 -17.43 -22.07 7.64
C TYR A 119 -18.64 -21.17 7.93
N ALA A 120 -19.13 -20.47 6.91
CA ALA A 120 -20.24 -19.52 6.99
C ALA A 120 -21.61 -20.17 7.27
N THR A 121 -21.72 -21.49 7.13
CA THR A 121 -22.95 -22.26 7.49
C THR A 121 -22.73 -23.18 8.69
N GLY A 122 -21.50 -23.24 9.21
CA GLY A 122 -21.08 -24.17 10.24
C GLY A 122 -21.29 -23.66 11.67
N ARG A 123 -20.85 -24.49 12.62
CA ARG A 123 -20.98 -24.24 14.07
C ARG A 123 -20.43 -22.89 14.55
N TYR A 124 -19.50 -22.28 13.82
CA TYR A 124 -18.85 -21.06 14.28
C TYR A 124 -19.76 -19.83 14.16
N MET A 125 -20.80 -19.89 13.33
CA MET A 125 -21.75 -18.78 13.18
C MET A 125 -22.63 -18.55 14.41
N GLN A 126 -22.69 -19.52 15.34
CA GLN A 126 -23.37 -19.34 16.62
C GLN A 126 -22.62 -18.39 17.59
N TYR A 127 -21.36 -18.06 17.31
CA TYR A 127 -20.54 -17.19 18.16
C TYR A 127 -20.51 -15.76 17.60
N PRO A 128 -21.13 -14.78 18.27
CA PRO A 128 -21.24 -13.41 17.75
C PRO A 128 -19.90 -12.77 17.39
N ARG A 129 -18.81 -13.10 18.11
CA ARG A 129 -17.47 -12.59 17.78
C ARG A 129 -16.97 -13.02 16.40
N LEU A 130 -17.43 -14.15 15.88
CA LEU A 130 -17.07 -14.64 14.55
C LEU A 130 -18.16 -14.30 13.53
N SER A 131 -19.44 -14.42 13.89
CA SER A 131 -20.54 -14.15 12.95
C SER A 131 -20.80 -12.67 12.69
N HIS A 132 -20.25 -11.74 13.48
CA HIS A 132 -20.51 -10.30 13.29
C HIS A 132 -20.10 -9.75 11.91
N SER A 133 -19.19 -10.42 11.19
CA SER A 133 -18.76 -10.02 9.85
C SER A 133 -19.63 -10.60 8.73
N PHE A 134 -20.65 -11.40 9.04
CA PHE A 134 -21.53 -12.03 8.06
C PHE A 134 -22.92 -11.41 8.07
N GLU A 135 -23.55 -11.39 6.91
CA GLU A 135 -25.00 -11.16 6.79
C GLU A 135 -25.67 -12.49 6.42
N VAL A 136 -26.69 -12.87 7.18
CA VAL A 136 -27.36 -14.17 7.00
C VAL A 136 -27.98 -14.30 5.60
N GLU A 137 -28.53 -13.20 5.06
CA GLU A 137 -29.16 -13.22 3.74
C GLU A 137 -28.14 -13.36 2.60
N ASP A 138 -26.92 -12.83 2.77
CA ASP A 138 -25.85 -13.02 1.80
C ASP A 138 -25.43 -14.51 1.77
N VAL A 139 -25.22 -15.11 2.95
CA VAL A 139 -24.88 -16.54 3.06
C VAL A 139 -26.00 -17.43 2.50
N CYS A 140 -27.26 -17.20 2.88
CA CYS A 140 -28.41 -17.92 2.34
C CYS A 140 -28.53 -17.74 0.83
N GLY A 141 -28.21 -16.55 0.32
CA GLY A 141 -28.11 -16.24 -1.09
C GLY A 141 -27.13 -17.14 -1.84
N ILE A 142 -25.90 -17.25 -1.32
CA ILE A 142 -24.87 -18.14 -1.90
C ILE A 142 -25.30 -19.60 -1.84
N VAL A 143 -25.95 -20.04 -0.75
CA VAL A 143 -26.53 -21.40 -0.68
C VAL A 143 -27.57 -21.61 -1.80
N ARG A 144 -28.51 -20.67 -1.99
CA ARG A 144 -29.50 -20.76 -3.09
C ARG A 144 -28.82 -20.82 -4.46
N LEU A 145 -27.77 -20.02 -4.68
CA LEU A 145 -26.97 -20.06 -5.92
C LEU A 145 -26.27 -21.40 -6.12
N ASN A 146 -25.81 -22.06 -5.07
CA ASN A 146 -25.23 -23.40 -5.17
C ASN A 146 -26.26 -24.42 -5.69
N TYR A 147 -27.48 -24.43 -5.13
CA TYR A 147 -28.57 -25.27 -5.65
C TYR A 147 -28.98 -24.90 -7.08
N ALA A 148 -28.82 -23.64 -7.46
CA ALA A 148 -28.99 -23.18 -8.84
C ALA A 148 -27.81 -23.55 -9.77
N ARG A 149 -26.79 -24.27 -9.27
CA ARG A 149 -25.55 -24.64 -9.99
C ARG A 149 -24.73 -23.44 -10.48
N ARG A 150 -24.80 -22.34 -9.72
CA ARG A 150 -24.10 -21.10 -10.02
C ARG A 150 -22.88 -20.86 -9.13
N VAL A 151 -22.57 -21.75 -8.19
CA VAL A 151 -21.34 -21.69 -7.40
C VAL A 151 -20.37 -22.76 -7.90
N LEU A 152 -19.14 -22.35 -8.18
CA LEU A 152 -18.02 -23.19 -8.54
C LEU A 152 -17.09 -23.27 -7.32
N PHE A 153 -17.00 -24.45 -6.73
CA PHE A 153 -16.17 -24.68 -5.57
C PHE A 153 -14.74 -25.04 -5.93
N TYR A 154 -13.84 -24.60 -5.08
CA TYR A 154 -12.42 -24.92 -5.10
C TYR A 154 -11.99 -25.49 -3.75
N ASP A 155 -10.99 -26.36 -3.78
CA ASP A 155 -10.28 -26.87 -2.61
C ASP A 155 -8.78 -26.67 -2.84
N GLY A 156 -8.29 -25.49 -2.45
CA GLY A 156 -6.91 -25.08 -2.70
C GLY A 156 -6.77 -24.07 -3.85
N ASP A 157 -5.58 -24.04 -4.42
CA ASP A 157 -5.21 -23.11 -5.49
C ASP A 157 -5.73 -23.64 -6.84
N ALA A 158 -6.27 -22.75 -7.68
CA ALA A 158 -6.85 -23.12 -8.97
C ALA A 158 -6.73 -22.01 -10.02
N GLU A 159 -6.56 -22.41 -11.28
CA GLU A 159 -6.66 -21.51 -12.42
C GLU A 159 -8.12 -21.46 -12.91
N ILE A 160 -8.72 -20.27 -12.91
CA ILE A 160 -10.12 -20.10 -13.32
C ILE A 160 -10.24 -19.60 -14.77
N ALA A 161 -9.17 -18.99 -15.28
CA ALA A 161 -8.96 -18.63 -16.67
C ALA A 161 -7.45 -18.45 -16.92
N PRO A 162 -6.98 -18.58 -18.18
CA PRO A 162 -5.58 -18.35 -18.50
C PRO A 162 -5.07 -17.03 -17.91
N GLY A 163 -4.03 -17.11 -17.08
CA GLY A 163 -3.43 -15.96 -16.42
C GLY A 163 -4.23 -15.37 -15.25
N LEU A 164 -5.27 -16.06 -14.75
CA LEU A 164 -6.04 -15.66 -13.58
C LEU A 164 -6.29 -16.85 -12.65
N THR A 165 -5.68 -16.81 -11.47
CA THR A 165 -5.70 -17.88 -10.46
C THR A 165 -6.28 -17.40 -9.14
N VAL A 166 -6.90 -18.31 -8.41
CA VAL A 166 -7.33 -18.14 -7.03
C VAL A 166 -6.49 -19.04 -6.12
N HIS A 167 -6.23 -18.59 -4.91
CA HIS A 167 -5.35 -19.28 -3.97
C HIS A 167 -5.98 -19.35 -2.59
N ALA A 168 -6.12 -20.55 -2.06
CA ALA A 168 -6.73 -20.75 -0.75
C ALA A 168 -5.84 -20.16 0.34
N ALA A 169 -6.42 -19.40 1.24
CA ALA A 169 -5.78 -18.87 2.44
C ALA A 169 -6.70 -19.13 3.64
N GLY A 170 -6.25 -18.77 4.83
CA GLY A 170 -7.03 -18.95 6.04
C GLY A 170 -6.67 -17.91 7.07
N GLY A 171 -7.35 -18.00 8.20
CA GLY A 171 -7.03 -17.23 9.37
C GLY A 171 -7.92 -16.03 9.59
N HIS A 172 -8.28 -15.24 8.58
CA HIS A 172 -9.31 -14.20 8.71
C HIS A 172 -10.71 -14.85 8.81
N SER A 173 -11.11 -15.54 7.74
CA SER A 173 -12.13 -16.59 7.73
C SER A 173 -11.47 -17.96 7.47
N ALA A 174 -12.22 -19.05 7.59
CA ALA A 174 -11.61 -20.38 7.43
C ALA A 174 -11.34 -20.77 5.97
N GLY A 175 -12.04 -20.19 5.00
CA GLY A 175 -11.87 -20.50 3.57
C GLY A 175 -11.59 -19.28 2.69
N LEU A 176 -11.06 -18.20 3.27
CA LEU A 176 -10.59 -17.04 2.53
C LEU A 176 -9.71 -17.43 1.33
N GLN A 177 -9.80 -16.72 0.22
CA GLN A 177 -8.88 -16.86 -0.91
C GLN A 177 -8.43 -15.49 -1.42
N PHE A 178 -7.23 -15.46 -1.99
CA PHE A 178 -6.72 -14.29 -2.71
C PHE A 178 -6.64 -14.58 -4.22
N VAL A 179 -6.55 -13.52 -5.03
CA VAL A 179 -6.56 -13.64 -6.49
C VAL A 179 -5.22 -13.17 -7.06
N ARG A 180 -4.67 -13.90 -8.02
CA ARG A 180 -3.50 -13.50 -8.78
C ARG A 180 -3.87 -13.34 -10.25
N VAL A 181 -3.52 -12.18 -10.82
CA VAL A 181 -3.93 -11.77 -12.16
C VAL A 181 -2.69 -11.38 -12.96
N ASN A 182 -2.48 -12.00 -14.12
CA ASN A 182 -1.42 -11.61 -15.05
C ASN A 182 -1.77 -10.25 -15.67
N THR A 183 -0.88 -9.28 -15.51
CA THR A 183 -1.06 -7.94 -16.09
C THR A 183 0.19 -7.55 -16.88
N ARG A 184 0.11 -6.45 -17.64
CA ARG A 184 1.27 -5.89 -18.37
C ARG A 184 2.49 -5.59 -17.48
N ARG A 185 2.29 -5.31 -16.19
CA ARG A 185 3.40 -5.06 -15.26
C ARG A 185 3.97 -6.33 -14.61
N GLY A 186 3.42 -7.49 -14.93
CA GLY A 186 3.66 -8.75 -14.23
C GLY A 186 2.40 -9.22 -13.48
N PRO A 187 2.45 -10.41 -12.87
CA PRO A 187 1.35 -10.93 -12.08
C PRO A 187 1.13 -10.09 -10.82
N VAL A 188 -0.08 -9.57 -10.66
CA VAL A 188 -0.53 -8.79 -9.50
C VAL A 188 -1.37 -9.69 -8.60
N VAL A 189 -1.09 -9.66 -7.30
CA VAL A 189 -1.81 -10.38 -6.26
C VAL A 189 -2.76 -9.42 -5.54
N LEU A 190 -4.05 -9.63 -5.68
CA LEU A 190 -5.09 -9.01 -4.86
C LEU A 190 -5.25 -9.83 -3.58
N ALA A 191 -4.68 -9.33 -2.49
CA ALA A 191 -4.60 -10.06 -1.23
C ALA A 191 -5.96 -10.24 -0.54
N SER A 192 -6.96 -9.42 -0.89
CA SER A 192 -8.21 -9.31 -0.12
C SER A 192 -7.88 -9.20 1.38
N ASP A 193 -8.54 -9.97 2.22
CA ASP A 193 -8.39 -9.90 3.66
C ASP A 193 -7.33 -10.85 4.22
N VAL A 194 -6.56 -11.50 3.32
CA VAL A 194 -5.30 -12.13 3.75
C VAL A 194 -4.39 -11.05 4.28
N SER A 195 -4.47 -9.83 3.72
CA SER A 195 -3.86 -8.63 4.24
C SER A 195 -4.73 -7.39 4.01
N HIS A 196 -5.25 -6.80 5.08
CA HIS A 196 -6.15 -5.64 5.00
C HIS A 196 -5.38 -4.35 4.66
N PHE A 197 -4.19 -4.19 5.22
CA PHE A 197 -3.29 -3.07 5.00
C PHE A 197 -1.90 -3.56 4.60
N TYR A 198 -1.16 -2.74 3.85
CA TYR A 198 0.24 -3.05 3.56
C TYR A 198 1.03 -3.37 4.84
N GLU A 199 0.73 -2.61 5.90
CA GLU A 199 1.37 -2.76 7.21
C GLU A 199 1.14 -4.14 7.86
N ASN A 200 0.03 -4.83 7.59
CA ASN A 200 -0.20 -6.17 8.15
C ASN A 200 0.89 -7.15 7.73
N MET A 201 1.27 -7.10 6.45
CA MET A 201 2.35 -7.95 5.91
C MET A 201 3.73 -7.47 6.31
N THR A 202 3.98 -6.15 6.35
CA THR A 202 5.33 -5.63 6.63
C THR A 202 5.71 -5.75 8.09
N SER A 203 4.74 -5.60 9.01
CA SER A 203 4.97 -5.75 10.45
C SER A 203 4.66 -7.14 10.99
N GLU A 204 4.14 -8.03 10.12
CA GLU A 204 3.66 -9.37 10.48
C GLU A 204 2.63 -9.35 11.62
N ARG A 205 1.80 -8.30 11.64
CA ARG A 205 0.74 -8.11 12.61
C ARG A 205 -0.60 -8.44 11.98
N PRO A 206 -1.25 -9.55 12.38
CA PRO A 206 -2.55 -9.93 11.87
C PRO A 206 -3.63 -8.89 12.19
N PHE A 207 -4.64 -8.87 11.35
CA PHE A 207 -5.83 -8.07 11.58
C PHE A 207 -6.63 -8.58 12.80
N THR A 208 -7.38 -7.71 13.46
CA THR A 208 -8.09 -8.03 14.72
C THR A 208 -9.20 -9.06 14.55
N THR A 209 -9.82 -9.11 13.35
CA THR A 209 -10.76 -10.17 12.99
C THR A 209 -9.98 -11.37 12.48
N ALA A 210 -9.75 -12.34 13.37
CA ALA A 210 -8.99 -13.54 13.07
C ALA A 210 -9.68 -14.78 13.65
N PHE A 211 -10.09 -15.69 12.76
CA PHE A 211 -10.43 -17.07 13.10
C PHE A 211 -9.21 -17.88 13.56
N HIS A 212 -8.05 -17.68 12.92
CA HIS A 212 -6.81 -18.37 13.28
C HIS A 212 -5.56 -17.54 12.94
N VAL A 213 -4.84 -17.10 13.97
CA VAL A 213 -3.66 -16.21 13.81
C VAL A 213 -2.50 -16.86 13.05
N GLY A 214 -2.21 -18.14 13.29
CA GLY A 214 -1.12 -18.84 12.59
C GLY A 214 -1.34 -18.87 11.07
N ASP A 215 -2.50 -19.38 10.63
CA ASP A 215 -2.95 -19.31 9.23
C ASP A 215 -2.89 -17.90 8.61
N MET A 216 -3.16 -16.81 9.35
CA MET A 216 -2.99 -15.45 8.80
C MET A 216 -1.51 -15.15 8.48
N LEU A 217 -0.60 -15.52 9.37
CA LEU A 217 0.85 -15.32 9.15
C LEU A 217 1.34 -16.17 7.98
N VAL A 218 0.92 -17.44 7.90
CA VAL A 218 1.18 -18.30 6.74
C VAL A 218 0.57 -17.71 5.46
N GLY A 219 -0.59 -17.06 5.58
CA GLY A 219 -1.23 -16.31 4.50
C GLY A 219 -0.32 -15.21 3.93
N PHE A 220 0.36 -14.44 4.77
CA PHE A 220 1.34 -13.44 4.30
C PHE A 220 2.47 -14.07 3.49
N ASP A 221 2.98 -15.24 3.91
CA ASP A 221 3.99 -15.97 3.15
C ASP A 221 3.46 -16.47 1.80
N LYS A 222 2.21 -16.95 1.76
CA LYS A 222 1.57 -17.32 0.50
C LYS A 222 1.44 -16.13 -0.46
N LEU A 223 1.09 -14.95 0.03
CA LEU A 223 1.02 -13.73 -0.80
C LEU A 223 2.40 -13.39 -1.39
N ARG A 224 3.45 -13.41 -0.57
CA ARG A 224 4.84 -13.14 -0.99
C ARG A 224 5.32 -14.16 -2.02
N ALA A 225 4.96 -15.43 -1.86
CA ALA A 225 5.33 -16.49 -2.80
C ALA A 225 4.57 -16.40 -4.14
N ALA A 226 3.36 -15.84 -4.14
CA ALA A 226 2.52 -15.73 -5.34
C ALA A 226 2.83 -14.50 -6.21
N ALA A 227 3.49 -13.49 -5.64
CA ALA A 227 3.86 -12.25 -6.32
C ALA A 227 5.35 -12.23 -6.71
N PRO A 228 5.74 -11.51 -7.78
CA PRO A 228 7.14 -11.28 -8.11
C PRO A 228 7.89 -10.51 -7.01
N ASP A 229 7.22 -9.52 -6.42
CA ASP A 229 7.73 -8.65 -5.37
C ASP A 229 6.55 -8.01 -4.59
N ALA A 230 6.87 -7.26 -3.54
CA ALA A 230 5.86 -6.62 -2.69
C ALA A 230 5.01 -5.55 -3.41
N ASP A 231 5.55 -4.89 -4.45
CA ASP A 231 4.84 -3.86 -5.23
C ASP A 231 3.74 -4.46 -6.13
N HIS A 232 3.72 -5.79 -6.25
CA HIS A 232 2.69 -6.55 -6.95
C HIS A 232 1.61 -7.10 -6.01
N ILE A 233 1.73 -6.91 -4.70
CA ILE A 233 0.70 -7.30 -3.73
C ILE A 233 -0.13 -6.07 -3.40
N VAL A 234 -1.44 -6.19 -3.50
CA VAL A 234 -2.39 -5.10 -3.21
C VAL A 234 -3.33 -5.55 -2.09
N PRO A 235 -3.33 -4.86 -0.93
CA PRO A 235 -4.14 -5.23 0.23
C PRO A 235 -5.62 -4.91 0.02
N GLY A 236 -6.48 -5.53 0.83
CA GLY A 236 -7.94 -5.44 0.69
C GLY A 236 -8.54 -4.07 1.05
N HIS A 237 -7.91 -3.29 1.94
CA HIS A 237 -8.56 -2.14 2.58
C HIS A 237 -7.71 -0.88 2.77
N ASP A 238 -6.45 -0.89 2.33
CA ASP A 238 -5.54 0.23 2.54
C ASP A 238 -5.90 1.44 1.65
N PRO A 239 -6.13 2.64 2.21
CA PRO A 239 -6.35 3.84 1.39
C PRO A 239 -5.18 4.17 0.44
N LEU A 240 -3.96 3.73 0.76
CA LEU A 240 -2.79 3.88 -0.11
C LEU A 240 -2.95 3.16 -1.45
N VAL A 241 -3.86 2.17 -1.57
CA VAL A 241 -4.19 1.53 -2.84
C VAL A 241 -4.50 2.57 -3.91
N ILE A 242 -5.20 3.66 -3.61
CA ILE A 242 -5.50 4.67 -4.64
C ILE A 242 -4.28 5.55 -4.97
N LEU A 243 -3.39 5.82 -4.01
CA LEU A 243 -2.20 6.66 -4.21
C LEU A 243 -1.08 5.91 -4.95
N ALA A 244 -0.84 4.65 -4.56
CA ALA A 244 0.21 3.80 -5.11
C ALA A 244 -0.07 3.32 -6.53
N THR A 245 -1.33 3.35 -6.99
CA THR A 245 -1.71 2.69 -8.24
C THR A 245 -2.02 3.60 -9.43
N ARG A 246 -2.07 4.95 -9.33
CA ARG A 246 -2.68 5.73 -10.43
C ARG A 246 -2.17 7.14 -10.84
N LEU A 247 -1.20 7.80 -10.19
CA LEU A 247 -0.92 9.22 -10.52
C LEU A 247 0.54 9.57 -10.89
N PRO A 248 0.91 9.64 -12.19
CA PRO A 248 2.21 10.14 -12.66
C PRO A 248 2.55 11.59 -12.24
N PRO A 249 3.85 11.93 -12.05
CA PRO A 249 4.30 13.30 -11.77
C PRO A 249 3.81 14.33 -12.80
N GLY A 250 3.42 15.52 -12.34
CA GLY A 250 2.90 16.59 -13.20
C GLY A 250 1.45 16.42 -13.67
N GLN A 251 0.81 15.28 -13.39
CA GLN A 251 -0.58 15.04 -13.74
C GLN A 251 -1.51 16.07 -13.09
N LYS A 252 -2.45 16.59 -13.87
CA LYS A 252 -3.47 17.52 -13.37
C LYS A 252 -4.49 16.82 -12.49
N LEU A 253 -4.65 17.36 -11.28
CA LEU A 253 -5.58 16.90 -10.27
C LEU A 253 -6.84 17.76 -10.37
N HIS A 254 -7.79 17.27 -11.18
CA HIS A 254 -9.08 17.91 -11.36
C HIS A 254 -9.94 17.70 -10.12
N ILE A 255 -10.13 18.74 -9.31
CA ILE A 255 -10.89 18.67 -8.05
C ILE A 255 -12.27 18.04 -8.25
N ALA A 256 -13.01 18.43 -9.30
CA ALA A 256 -14.30 17.83 -9.61
C ALA A 256 -14.18 16.37 -10.04
N GLY A 257 -13.13 16.02 -10.79
CA GLY A 257 -12.83 14.64 -11.18
C GLY A 257 -12.46 13.78 -9.98
N LEU A 258 -11.64 14.29 -9.07
CA LEU A 258 -11.23 13.62 -7.83
C LEU A 258 -12.40 13.54 -6.85
N ALA A 259 -13.20 14.59 -6.69
CA ALA A 259 -14.39 14.58 -5.84
C ALA A 259 -15.38 13.53 -6.34
N LYS A 260 -15.56 13.43 -7.66
CA LYS A 260 -16.33 12.38 -8.31
C LYS A 260 -15.66 11.01 -8.18
N GLN A 261 -14.35 10.90 -8.31
CA GLN A 261 -13.60 9.62 -8.24
C GLN A 261 -13.56 9.06 -6.82
N PHE A 262 -13.51 9.92 -5.81
CA PHE A 262 -13.40 9.58 -4.40
C PHE A 262 -14.71 9.72 -3.63
N SER A 263 -15.79 10.20 -4.28
CA SER A 263 -17.11 10.49 -3.68
C SER A 263 -17.04 11.33 -2.41
N VAL A 264 -16.22 12.37 -2.42
CA VAL A 264 -16.12 13.33 -1.32
C VAL A 264 -16.50 14.71 -1.84
N SER A 265 -16.85 15.62 -0.93
CA SER A 265 -17.20 16.98 -1.32
C SER A 265 -16.02 17.68 -2.02
N LEU A 266 -16.31 18.63 -2.91
CA LEU A 266 -15.26 19.47 -3.51
C LEU A 266 -14.40 20.15 -2.42
N ALA A 267 -15.00 20.47 -1.28
CA ALA A 267 -14.32 21.03 -0.12
C ALA A 267 -13.34 20.03 0.51
N ALA A 268 -13.74 18.77 0.73
CA ALA A 268 -12.87 17.73 1.27
C ALA A 268 -11.71 17.39 0.34
N VAL A 269 -11.93 17.37 -0.98
CA VAL A 269 -10.84 17.24 -1.96
C VAL A 269 -9.90 18.43 -1.91
N ARG A 270 -10.44 19.64 -1.82
CA ARG A 270 -9.61 20.85 -1.66
C ARG A 270 -8.79 20.79 -0.39
N GLU A 271 -9.35 20.31 0.71
CA GLU A 271 -8.64 20.18 1.98
C GLU A 271 -7.54 19.11 1.91
N ALA A 272 -7.85 17.92 1.37
CA ALA A 272 -6.86 16.86 1.16
C ALA A 272 -5.73 17.31 0.22
N LEU A 273 -6.07 17.96 -0.89
CA LEU A 273 -5.08 18.54 -1.80
C LEU A 273 -4.30 19.69 -1.16
N SER A 274 -4.90 20.45 -0.24
CA SER A 274 -4.20 21.50 0.50
C SER A 274 -3.21 20.92 1.51
N ARG A 275 -3.54 19.80 2.17
CA ARG A 275 -2.60 19.05 3.02
C ARG A 275 -1.47 18.47 2.18
N LEU A 276 -1.79 17.87 1.04
CA LEU A 276 -0.76 17.38 0.10
C LEU A 276 0.07 18.50 -0.53
N VAL A 277 -0.45 19.73 -0.61
CA VAL A 277 0.32 20.94 -0.97
C VAL A 277 1.24 21.36 0.18
N ALA A 278 0.77 21.30 1.43
CA ALA A 278 1.61 21.55 2.60
C ALA A 278 2.75 20.52 2.72
N ASP A 279 2.47 19.26 2.36
CA ASP A 279 3.46 18.17 2.28
C ASP A 279 4.29 18.25 0.99
N GLY A 280 3.94 19.14 0.06
CA GLY A 280 4.53 19.37 -1.26
C GLY A 280 4.45 18.18 -2.23
N LEU A 281 3.57 17.21 -1.97
CA LEU A 281 3.24 16.09 -2.88
C LEU A 281 2.38 16.56 -4.05
N VAL A 282 1.72 17.70 -3.88
CA VAL A 282 0.87 18.36 -4.86
C VAL A 282 1.29 19.84 -4.97
N GLN A 283 1.23 20.41 -6.17
CA GLN A 283 1.37 21.85 -6.38
C GLN A 283 0.01 22.49 -6.63
N ALA A 284 -0.26 23.60 -5.96
CA ALA A 284 -1.35 24.50 -6.31
C ALA A 284 -0.85 25.49 -7.39
N SER A 285 -1.61 25.67 -8.46
CA SER A 285 -1.35 26.69 -9.47
C SER A 285 -2.41 27.77 -9.36
N ASP A 286 -1.98 29.02 -9.16
CA ASP A 286 -2.88 30.15 -9.03
C ASP A 286 -3.86 30.20 -10.20
N GLN A 287 -5.15 30.11 -9.83
CA GLN A 287 -6.32 30.05 -10.72
C GLN A 287 -6.40 28.86 -11.70
N ARG A 288 -5.58 27.80 -11.57
CA ARG A 288 -5.58 26.64 -12.50
C ARG A 288 -5.80 25.26 -11.86
N GLY A 289 -5.88 25.17 -10.53
CA GLY A 289 -6.16 23.93 -9.79
C GLY A 289 -4.90 23.26 -9.23
N PHE A 290 -4.96 21.94 -9.00
CA PHE A 290 -3.87 21.18 -8.37
C PHE A 290 -3.18 20.27 -9.38
N ARG A 291 -1.92 19.90 -9.13
CA ARG A 291 -1.16 18.92 -9.91
C ARG A 291 -0.29 18.07 -8.99
N VAL A 292 -0.03 16.82 -9.34
CA VAL A 292 1.03 16.05 -8.68
C VAL A 292 2.35 16.80 -8.88
N SER A 293 3.12 16.99 -7.81
CA SER A 293 4.39 17.71 -7.91
C SER A 293 5.27 17.07 -8.99
N PRO A 294 5.73 17.83 -9.99
CA PRO A 294 6.64 17.32 -11.01
C PRO A 294 7.97 16.93 -10.35
N VAL A 295 8.60 15.89 -10.88
CA VAL A 295 9.98 15.55 -10.51
C VAL A 295 10.92 16.24 -11.48
N SER A 296 11.94 16.94 -10.98
CA SER A 296 12.96 17.57 -11.82
C SER A 296 14.34 17.49 -11.18
N LEU A 297 15.40 17.53 -11.99
CA LEU A 297 16.77 17.56 -11.47
C LEU A 297 17.06 18.83 -10.68
N ALA A 298 16.44 19.96 -11.06
CA ALA A 298 16.54 21.22 -10.33
C ALA A 298 15.89 21.12 -8.94
N ASP A 299 14.69 20.54 -8.86
CA ASP A 299 13.98 20.30 -7.59
C ASP A 299 14.73 19.28 -6.71
N LEU A 300 15.24 18.19 -7.31
CA LEU A 300 16.12 17.25 -6.62
C LEU A 300 17.35 17.95 -6.02
N ALA A 301 17.98 18.85 -6.76
CA ALA A 301 19.13 19.61 -6.27
C ALA A 301 18.75 20.50 -5.08
N ASP A 302 17.62 21.21 -5.19
CA ASP A 302 17.12 22.14 -4.17
C ASP A 302 16.69 21.41 -2.90
N VAL A 303 15.85 20.37 -3.02
CA VAL A 303 15.42 19.57 -1.85
C VAL A 303 16.61 18.90 -1.17
N THR A 304 17.62 18.45 -1.93
CA THR A 304 18.83 17.86 -1.36
C THR A 304 19.63 18.92 -0.59
N GLN A 305 19.83 20.11 -1.15
CA GLN A 305 20.56 21.17 -0.46
C GLN A 305 19.81 21.65 0.79
N THR A 306 18.50 21.86 0.68
CA THR A 306 17.65 22.26 1.81
C THR A 306 17.67 21.21 2.92
N ARG A 307 17.68 19.92 2.59
CA ARG A 307 17.88 18.84 3.58
C ARG A 307 19.23 18.90 4.25
N ILE A 308 20.29 19.17 3.50
CA ILE A 308 21.64 19.32 4.06
C ILE A 308 21.65 20.45 5.09
N ASP A 309 21.03 21.58 4.77
CA ASP A 309 21.00 22.75 5.66
C ASP A 309 20.16 22.48 6.92
N ILE A 310 18.95 21.95 6.76
CA ILE A 310 18.01 21.68 7.85
C ILE A 310 18.47 20.51 8.72
N GLU A 311 18.78 19.35 8.13
CA GLU A 311 19.21 18.17 8.88
C GLU A 311 20.62 18.36 9.45
N GLY A 312 21.48 19.15 8.78
CA GLY A 312 22.78 19.54 9.31
C GLY A 312 22.67 20.41 10.58
N LEU A 313 21.79 21.41 10.57
CA LEU A 313 21.51 22.23 11.76
C LEU A 313 20.90 21.38 12.89
N ALA A 314 19.93 20.51 12.56
CA ALA A 314 19.29 19.65 13.55
C ALA A 314 20.28 18.64 14.14
N LEU A 315 21.16 18.06 13.33
CA LEU A 315 22.21 17.15 13.78
C LEU A 315 23.19 17.86 14.71
N ARG A 316 23.67 19.05 14.35
CA ARG A 316 24.56 19.85 15.21
C ARG A 316 23.93 20.10 16.58
N ARG A 317 22.68 20.57 16.61
CA ARG A 317 21.94 20.80 17.85
C ARG A 317 21.73 19.51 18.65
N SER A 318 21.50 18.40 17.98
CA SER A 318 21.33 17.10 18.64
C SER A 318 22.63 16.64 19.30
N ILE A 319 23.77 16.86 18.66
CA ILE A 319 25.09 16.56 19.22
C ILE A 319 25.39 17.44 20.43
N GLU A 320 25.05 18.73 20.35
CA GLU A 320 25.26 19.70 21.44
C GLU A 320 24.36 19.42 22.66
N ARG A 321 23.11 19.02 22.44
CA ARG A 321 22.07 18.94 23.49
C ARG A 321 21.75 17.53 23.96
N GLY A 322 21.97 16.52 23.12
CA GLY A 322 21.55 15.16 23.40
C GLY A 322 22.29 14.56 24.59
N ASP A 323 21.59 13.81 25.41
CA ASP A 323 22.15 13.10 26.55
C ASP A 323 22.63 11.69 26.15
N GLU A 324 23.01 10.88 27.14
CA GLU A 324 23.41 9.48 26.92
C GLU A 324 22.24 8.62 26.38
N ALA A 325 20.99 8.95 26.72
CA ALA A 325 19.83 8.23 26.23
C ALA A 325 19.63 8.46 24.72
N TRP A 326 19.76 9.70 24.26
CA TRP A 326 19.78 10.00 22.83
C TRP A 326 20.93 9.28 22.11
N LEU A 327 22.15 9.33 22.66
CA LEU A 327 23.30 8.67 22.05
C LEU A 327 23.11 7.14 21.98
N ALA A 328 22.50 6.54 23.00
CA ALA A 328 22.11 5.13 23.00
C ALA A 328 21.07 4.84 21.91
N SER A 329 20.07 5.70 21.71
CA SER A 329 19.07 5.55 20.65
C SER A 329 19.69 5.58 19.25
N VAL A 330 20.68 6.44 19.01
CA VAL A 330 21.42 6.50 17.74
C VAL A 330 22.22 5.21 17.51
N LYS A 331 22.89 4.70 18.55
CA LYS A 331 23.63 3.43 18.48
C LYS A 331 22.71 2.24 18.20
N SER A 332 21.54 2.19 18.84
CA SER A 332 20.53 1.15 18.60
C SER A 332 20.03 1.21 17.16
N ALA A 333 19.54 2.37 16.72
CA ALA A 333 19.02 2.53 15.36
C ALA A 333 20.07 2.20 14.28
N TRP A 334 21.35 2.47 14.54
CA TRP A 334 22.44 2.04 13.67
C TRP A 334 22.68 0.53 13.68
N ALA A 335 22.67 -0.10 14.87
CA ALA A 335 22.80 -1.55 14.99
C ALA A 335 21.67 -2.27 14.25
N ASP A 336 20.44 -1.78 14.42
CA ASP A 336 19.26 -2.30 13.74
C ASP A 336 19.40 -2.15 12.23
N LEU A 337 19.80 -0.97 11.73
CA LEU A 337 19.99 -0.74 10.30
C LEU A 337 21.05 -1.65 9.67
N LYS A 338 22.17 -1.88 10.34
CA LYS A 338 23.23 -2.78 9.85
C LYS A 338 22.84 -4.25 9.85
N ALA A 339 21.92 -4.65 10.73
CA ALA A 339 21.53 -6.05 10.88
C ALA A 339 20.72 -6.56 9.68
N VAL A 340 20.33 -5.67 8.76
CA VAL A 340 19.55 -5.99 7.57
C VAL A 340 20.31 -5.62 6.31
N PRO A 341 20.22 -6.42 5.23
CA PRO A 341 20.92 -6.13 4.00
C PRO A 341 20.37 -4.86 3.35
N HIS A 342 21.22 -4.06 2.71
CA HIS A 342 20.80 -2.82 2.02
C HIS A 342 19.92 -3.08 0.79
N ARG A 343 20.10 -4.24 0.15
CA ARG A 343 19.38 -4.71 -1.02
C ARG A 343 19.01 -6.17 -0.81
N TYR A 344 18.02 -6.67 -1.53
CA TYR A 344 17.73 -8.11 -1.48
C TYR A 344 18.96 -8.91 -1.96
N PRO A 345 19.38 -9.96 -1.23
CA PRO A 345 20.48 -10.83 -1.68
C PRO A 345 20.24 -11.44 -3.06
N ASP A 346 18.97 -11.76 -3.35
CA ASP A 346 18.52 -12.39 -4.58
C ASP A 346 18.14 -11.38 -5.68
N ASP A 347 17.97 -10.10 -5.32
CA ASP A 347 17.77 -9.00 -6.27
C ASP A 347 18.51 -7.72 -5.80
N PRO A 348 19.78 -7.54 -6.23
CA PRO A 348 20.57 -6.36 -5.92
C PRO A 348 20.03 -5.07 -6.55
N THR A 349 18.95 -5.14 -7.33
CA THR A 349 18.31 -3.98 -7.96
C THR A 349 17.15 -3.43 -7.16
N VAL A 350 16.82 -3.97 -5.98
CA VAL A 350 15.74 -3.49 -5.11
C VAL A 350 16.28 -3.26 -3.69
N HIS A 351 15.87 -2.17 -3.03
CA HIS A 351 16.20 -1.97 -1.61
C HIS A 351 15.44 -2.99 -0.76
N TYR A 352 16.10 -3.53 0.26
CA TYR A 352 15.40 -4.36 1.23
C TYR A 352 14.42 -3.48 2.03
N GLU A 353 13.13 -3.78 2.03
CA GLU A 353 12.11 -2.87 2.59
C GLU A 353 12.32 -2.58 4.09
N GLU A 354 12.72 -3.59 4.86
CA GLU A 354 13.08 -3.42 6.26
C GLU A 354 14.29 -2.48 6.43
N TRP A 355 15.24 -2.50 5.48
CA TRP A 355 16.33 -1.54 5.47
C TRP A 355 15.83 -0.12 5.23
N VAL A 356 14.86 0.10 4.33
CA VAL A 356 14.26 1.44 4.09
C VAL A 356 13.60 1.99 5.36
N ILE A 357 12.87 1.14 6.08
CA ILE A 357 12.22 1.50 7.36
C ILE A 357 13.28 1.85 8.40
N ARG A 358 14.25 0.96 8.63
CA ARG A 358 15.33 1.19 9.60
C ARG A 358 16.19 2.38 9.22
N HIS A 359 16.35 2.66 7.93
CA HIS A 359 17.06 3.83 7.42
C HIS A 359 16.34 5.12 7.79
N ARG A 360 15.00 5.17 7.66
CA ARG A 360 14.19 6.31 8.12
C ARG A 360 14.33 6.52 9.62
N ILE A 361 14.23 5.46 10.42
CA ILE A 361 14.37 5.49 11.88
C ILE A 361 15.77 6.00 12.27
N PHE A 362 16.81 5.46 11.65
CA PHE A 362 18.19 5.86 11.86
C PHE A 362 18.41 7.36 11.59
N HIS A 363 17.99 7.85 10.41
CA HIS A 363 18.15 9.27 10.08
C HIS A 363 17.35 10.19 11.00
N ARG A 364 16.18 9.76 11.49
CA ARG A 364 15.41 10.53 12.47
C ARG A 364 16.10 10.54 13.84
N ALA A 365 16.63 9.40 14.30
CA ALA A 365 17.33 9.29 15.58
C ALA A 365 18.53 10.25 15.67
N LEU A 366 19.28 10.42 14.58
CA LEU A 366 20.42 11.35 14.50
C LEU A 366 20.05 12.80 14.88
N VAL A 367 18.81 13.23 14.62
CA VAL A 367 18.39 14.63 14.75
C VAL A 367 17.36 14.87 15.87
N ASN A 368 16.92 13.81 16.55
CA ASN A 368 15.76 13.87 17.45
C ASN A 368 16.01 14.68 18.73
N ALA A 369 17.27 14.87 19.12
CA ALA A 369 17.65 15.67 20.29
C ALA A 369 17.88 17.17 19.98
N CYS A 370 17.54 17.64 18.77
CA CYS A 370 17.80 19.03 18.37
C CYS A 370 17.01 20.08 19.20
N GLY A 371 16.00 19.64 19.96
CA GLY A 371 15.17 20.49 20.81
C GLY A 371 14.34 21.50 20.02
N SER A 372 13.95 21.17 18.79
CA SER A 372 13.10 22.02 17.94
C SER A 372 12.09 21.17 17.16
N PRO A 373 10.82 21.11 17.61
CA PRO A 373 9.76 20.44 16.87
C PRO A 373 9.58 20.96 15.45
N TRP A 374 9.86 22.25 15.22
CA TRP A 374 9.80 22.86 13.89
C TRP A 374 10.88 22.33 12.94
N LEU A 375 12.14 22.24 13.39
CA LEU A 375 13.21 21.64 12.56
C LEU A 375 12.89 20.19 12.21
N LEU A 376 12.34 19.45 13.17
CA LEU A 376 11.90 18.07 12.99
C LEU A 376 10.74 17.96 12.00
N GLY A 377 9.75 18.86 12.05
CA GLY A 377 8.65 18.90 11.10
C GLY A 377 9.11 19.22 9.67
N PHE A 378 9.94 20.26 9.49
CA PHE A 378 10.51 20.58 8.17
C PHE A 378 11.35 19.43 7.62
N ARG A 379 12.16 18.79 8.47
CA ARG A 379 12.94 17.60 8.09
C ARG A 379 12.04 16.48 7.58
N ASP A 380 10.90 16.23 8.23
CA ASP A 380 10.01 15.13 7.85
C ASP A 380 9.37 15.39 6.48
N VAL A 381 8.90 16.61 6.23
CA VAL A 381 8.42 17.01 4.90
C VAL A 381 9.51 16.80 3.84
N LEU A 382 10.71 17.31 4.08
CA LEU A 382 11.83 17.17 3.14
C LEU A 382 12.26 15.72 2.93
N HIS A 383 12.17 14.87 3.96
CA HIS A 383 12.43 13.44 3.86
C HIS A 383 11.45 12.76 2.89
N GLU A 384 10.14 12.99 3.06
CA GLU A 384 9.10 12.44 2.18
C GLU A 384 9.22 12.96 0.73
N GLN A 385 9.66 14.21 0.54
CA GLN A 385 10.02 14.75 -0.78
C GLN A 385 11.16 13.98 -1.42
N SER A 386 12.25 13.79 -0.67
CA SER A 386 13.45 13.13 -1.17
C SER A 386 13.28 11.64 -1.45
N GLU A 387 12.36 10.98 -0.74
CA GLU A 387 12.15 9.54 -0.86
C GLU A 387 11.56 9.17 -2.22
N ARG A 388 10.71 10.04 -2.78
CA ARG A 388 10.19 9.90 -4.16
C ARG A 388 11.32 9.84 -5.19
N TYR A 389 12.37 10.63 -5.01
CA TYR A 389 13.55 10.63 -5.87
C TYR A 389 14.43 9.40 -5.66
N ARG A 390 14.65 9.01 -4.39
CA ARG A 390 15.42 7.81 -4.03
C ARG A 390 14.81 6.56 -4.65
N ARG A 391 13.48 6.38 -4.57
CA ARG A 391 12.75 5.25 -5.19
C ARG A 391 12.91 5.18 -6.71
N LEU A 392 13.05 6.33 -7.38
CA LEU A 392 13.28 6.38 -8.84
C LEU A 392 14.73 6.01 -9.24
N SER A 393 15.70 6.10 -8.34
CA SER A 393 17.13 5.85 -8.63
C SER A 393 17.56 4.39 -8.63
N ILE A 394 16.65 3.48 -8.28
CA ILE A 394 16.96 2.08 -7.95
C ILE A 394 17.11 1.18 -9.19
N ARG A 395 16.82 1.68 -10.40
CA ARG A 395 17.02 0.92 -11.64
C ARG A 395 18.50 0.88 -12.05
N ARG A 396 19.20 -0.12 -11.49
CA ARG A 396 20.60 -0.55 -11.74
C ARG A 396 21.67 0.36 -11.16
N GLU A 397 22.78 -0.25 -10.74
CA GLU A 397 24.04 0.45 -10.44
C GLU A 397 24.47 1.30 -11.63
N VAL A 398 24.21 2.60 -11.55
CA VAL A 398 24.49 3.48 -12.68
C VAL A 398 26.00 3.74 -12.74
N GLY A 399 26.63 3.28 -13.82
CA GLY A 399 28.05 3.57 -14.12
C GLY A 399 29.09 2.62 -13.53
N GLY A 400 28.71 1.45 -12.99
CA GLY A 400 29.65 0.43 -12.53
C GLY A 400 30.46 0.78 -11.28
N LYS A 401 30.04 1.81 -10.52
CA LYS A 401 30.64 2.14 -9.21
C LYS A 401 29.75 1.62 -8.08
N PRO A 402 30.18 0.62 -7.30
CA PRO A 402 29.42 0.14 -6.15
C PRO A 402 29.39 1.23 -5.07
N ARG A 403 28.20 1.61 -4.62
CA ARG A 403 28.02 2.54 -3.49
C ARG A 403 28.02 1.77 -2.18
N ASN A 404 28.96 2.09 -1.30
CA ASN A 404 29.01 1.51 0.03
C ASN A 404 28.26 2.39 1.04
N VAL A 405 26.93 2.22 1.09
CA VAL A 405 26.05 3.01 1.96
C VAL A 405 26.33 2.75 3.45
N GLU A 406 26.68 1.51 3.82
CA GLU A 406 27.04 1.18 5.20
C GLU A 406 28.27 1.96 5.67
N ALA A 407 29.29 2.10 4.83
CA ALA A 407 30.48 2.90 5.15
C ALA A 407 30.15 4.39 5.33
N GLU A 408 29.22 4.93 4.53
CA GLU A 408 28.74 6.31 4.68
C GLU A 408 28.04 6.51 6.03
N HIS A 409 27.10 5.63 6.40
CA HIS A 409 26.40 5.70 7.69
C HIS A 409 27.35 5.48 8.87
N LYS A 410 28.31 4.55 8.77
CA LYS A 410 29.35 4.33 9.78
C LYS A 410 30.16 5.59 10.05
N ALA A 411 30.51 6.35 9.01
CA ALA A 411 31.24 7.61 9.17
C ALA A 411 30.43 8.67 9.93
N ILE A 412 29.13 8.78 9.65
CA ILE A 412 28.21 9.68 10.36
C ILE A 412 28.16 9.30 11.84
N VAL A 413 27.89 8.02 12.15
CA VAL A 413 27.77 7.53 13.54
C VAL A 413 29.06 7.72 14.30
N ALA A 414 30.22 7.44 13.68
CA ALA A 414 31.51 7.63 14.33
C ALA A 414 31.75 9.10 14.72
N ALA A 415 31.34 10.06 13.90
CA ALA A 415 31.43 11.47 14.22
C ALA A 415 30.45 11.88 15.35
N VAL A 416 29.21 11.38 15.31
CA VAL A 416 28.20 11.60 16.37
C VAL A 416 28.68 11.07 17.72
N ILE A 417 29.26 9.86 17.77
CA ILE A 417 29.80 9.25 18.99
C ILE A 417 30.93 10.10 19.58
N ARG A 418 31.80 10.68 18.73
CA ARG A 418 32.86 11.60 19.17
C ARG A 418 32.36 13.00 19.51
N ARG A 419 31.04 13.25 19.39
CA ARG A 419 30.42 14.57 19.55
C ARG A 419 31.01 15.63 18.61
N ASP A 420 31.58 15.21 17.48
CA ASP A 420 32.18 16.11 16.48
C ASP A 420 31.10 16.54 15.48
N ALA A 421 30.42 17.64 15.81
CA ALA A 421 29.32 18.16 15.01
C ALA A 421 29.73 18.51 13.57
N ASP A 422 30.92 19.07 13.38
CA ASP A 422 31.40 19.46 12.06
C ASP A 422 31.68 18.24 11.18
N ALA A 423 32.32 17.21 11.73
CA ALA A 423 32.53 15.97 10.99
C ALA A 423 31.22 15.24 10.69
N ALA A 424 30.26 15.24 11.63
CA ALA A 424 28.98 14.58 11.45
C ALA A 424 28.14 15.24 10.35
N VAL A 425 28.08 16.58 10.34
CA VAL A 425 27.37 17.35 9.30
C VAL A 425 28.04 17.16 7.95
N ARG A 426 29.38 17.21 7.86
CA ARG A 426 30.09 16.93 6.59
C ARG A 426 29.80 15.52 6.05
N ALA A 427 29.79 14.50 6.92
CA ALA A 427 29.49 13.13 6.52
C ALA A 427 28.04 12.97 6.05
N LEU A 428 27.07 13.58 6.76
CA LEU A 428 25.66 13.57 6.37
C LEU A 428 25.44 14.29 5.03
N SER A 429 26.08 15.43 4.85
CA SER A 429 25.99 16.23 3.61
C SER A 429 26.49 15.43 2.41
N LYS A 430 27.63 14.76 2.58
CA LYS A 430 28.17 13.86 1.55
C LYS A 430 27.21 12.71 1.25
N HIS A 431 26.61 12.08 2.25
CA HIS A 431 25.65 10.98 2.06
C HIS A 431 24.42 11.41 1.23
N PHE A 432 23.88 12.60 1.48
CA PHE A 432 22.77 13.14 0.68
C PHE A 432 23.22 13.53 -0.73
N GLY A 433 24.38 14.18 -0.88
CA GLY A 433 24.97 14.51 -2.17
C GLY A 433 25.19 13.28 -3.05
N THR A 434 25.78 12.21 -2.52
CA THR A 434 25.94 10.94 -3.25
C THR A 434 24.59 10.38 -3.70
N THR A 435 23.55 10.43 -2.85
CA THR A 435 22.21 9.96 -3.26
C THR A 435 21.68 10.74 -4.46
N LYS A 436 21.82 12.08 -4.45
CA LYS A 436 21.44 12.93 -5.57
C LYS A 436 22.18 12.54 -6.86
N GLU A 437 23.50 12.36 -6.81
CA GLU A 437 24.30 11.97 -8.00
C GLU A 437 23.80 10.66 -8.63
N PHE A 438 23.46 9.67 -7.80
CA PHE A 438 22.89 8.40 -8.28
C PHE A 438 21.51 8.58 -8.93
N VAL A 439 20.66 9.44 -8.38
CA VAL A 439 19.35 9.77 -8.96
C VAL A 439 19.51 10.51 -10.29
N GLU A 440 20.42 11.48 -10.38
CA GLU A 440 20.72 12.24 -11.62
C GLU A 440 21.21 11.32 -12.74
N LEU A 441 22.09 10.38 -12.40
CA LEU A 441 22.59 9.36 -13.32
C LEU A 441 21.48 8.42 -13.81
N ALA A 442 20.54 8.03 -12.95
CA ALA A 442 19.40 7.20 -13.34
C ALA A 442 18.41 7.96 -14.25
N ALA A 443 18.16 9.24 -13.95
CA ALA A 443 17.20 10.08 -14.67
C ALA A 443 17.64 10.40 -16.11
N SER A 444 18.94 10.62 -16.35
CA SER A 444 19.47 10.90 -17.69
C SER A 444 19.22 9.77 -18.70
N ARG A 445 19.24 8.50 -18.24
CA ARG A 445 18.92 7.33 -19.07
C ARG A 445 17.43 7.12 -19.33
N ILE A 446 16.55 7.53 -18.41
CA ILE A 446 15.09 7.49 -18.61
C ILE A 446 14.66 8.46 -19.74
N ALA A 447 15.34 9.61 -19.84
CA ALA A 447 15.13 10.59 -20.91
C ALA A 447 15.64 10.11 -22.29
N GLU A 448 16.70 9.29 -22.34
CA GLU A 448 17.20 8.67 -23.58
C GLU A 448 16.27 7.57 -24.11
N VAL A 449 15.69 6.75 -23.22
CA VAL A 449 14.74 5.69 -23.63
C VAL A 449 13.43 6.29 -24.16
N SER A 450 12.98 7.42 -23.62
CA SER A 450 11.75 8.11 -24.06
C SER A 450 11.88 8.88 -25.40
N ARG A 451 13.08 8.94 -25.99
CA ARG A 451 13.32 9.60 -27.30
C ARG A 451 13.46 8.60 -28.46
N THR A 452 13.41 7.29 -28.18
CA THR A 452 13.67 6.25 -29.19
C THR A 452 12.48 5.31 -29.45
N THR A 453 11.28 5.71 -29.03
CA THR A 453 9.98 5.09 -29.33
C THR A 453 8.97 6.17 -29.59
#